data_AF-A0A845Z842-F1
#
_entry.id   AF-A0A845Z842-F1
#
_cell.length_a   1.000
_cell.length_b   1.000
_cell.length_c   1.000
_cell.angle_alpha   90.00
_cell.angle_beta   90.00
_cell.angle_gamma   90.00
#
_symmetry.space_group_name_H-M   'P 1'
#
loop_
_entity.id
_entity.type
_entity.pdbx_description
1 polymer ?
#
loop_
_entity_poly.entity_id
_entity_poly.type
_entity_poly.pdbx_seq_one_letter_code
_entity_poly.pdbx_strand_id
1 'polypeptide(L)'
;MHQGQALRDLDRAFKNFLTIPKCGFPVFKKKGRKDSFYLEGSIKIFQGNYIQLPRIGVVKTYCILPSVPVKNVTISKKADSWYISFKYNFESDTTEKVGETIGVDLCINTLATCSDGSKFANVKAYRQAKKRLVRHQRAVSKKVIGSKNRRKAVKKLAKVHKKVADIRADALHKLTTWASFKPQPPK
;
A
#
# COMPACT_ATOMS: atom_id res chain seq x y z
N MET A 1 23.23 0.19 1.54
CA MET A 1 22.69 1.21 0.61
C MET A 1 23.37 1.00 -0.72
N HIS A 2 22.60 0.78 -1.79
CA HIS A 2 23.14 0.88 -3.14
C HIS A 2 23.34 2.35 -3.46
N GLN A 3 24.58 2.83 -3.43
CA GLN A 3 24.93 4.25 -3.55
C GLN A 3 24.37 4.87 -4.85
N GLY A 4 24.29 4.09 -5.93
CA GLY A 4 23.74 4.55 -7.21
C GLY A 4 22.25 4.92 -7.18
N GLN A 5 21.41 4.20 -6.40
CA GLN A 5 19.97 4.53 -6.37
C GLN A 5 19.69 5.84 -5.63
N ALA A 6 20.49 6.16 -4.59
CA ALA A 6 20.33 7.41 -3.85
C ALA A 6 20.60 8.62 -4.76
N LEU A 7 21.60 8.53 -5.64
CA LEU A 7 21.91 9.58 -6.62
C LEU A 7 20.81 9.72 -7.68
N ARG A 8 20.25 8.60 -8.17
CA ARG A 8 19.10 8.62 -9.10
C ARG A 8 17.85 9.24 -8.49
N ASP A 9 17.58 8.95 -7.21
CA ASP A 9 16.47 9.55 -6.47
C ASP A 9 16.68 11.07 -6.30
N LEU A 10 17.92 11.51 -6.06
CA LEU A 10 18.29 12.92 -5.93
C LEU A 10 18.13 13.67 -7.25
N ASP A 11 18.68 13.13 -8.34
CA ASP A 11 18.54 13.69 -9.69
C ASP A 11 17.07 13.85 -10.08
N ARG A 12 16.25 12.81 -9.84
CA ARG A 12 14.79 12.89 -10.06
C ARG A 12 14.13 13.97 -9.20
N ALA A 13 14.51 14.10 -7.93
CA ALA A 13 13.93 15.09 -7.04
C ALA A 13 14.25 16.52 -7.50
N PHE A 14 15.48 16.78 -7.95
CA PHE A 14 15.86 18.07 -8.51
C PHE A 14 15.18 18.37 -9.84
N LYS A 15 15.10 17.37 -10.75
CA LYS A 15 14.32 17.51 -11.99
C LYS A 15 12.88 17.93 -11.68
N ASN A 16 12.22 17.25 -10.75
CA ASN A 16 10.86 17.58 -10.33
C ASN A 16 10.76 18.99 -9.71
N PHE A 17 11.72 19.38 -8.89
CA PHE A 17 11.77 20.73 -8.30
C PHE A 17 11.85 21.83 -9.37
N LEU A 18 12.62 21.59 -10.43
CA LEU A 18 12.82 22.55 -11.52
C LEU A 18 11.67 22.56 -12.53
N THR A 19 11.02 21.42 -12.79
CA THR A 19 10.02 21.29 -13.87
C THR A 19 8.57 21.35 -13.40
N ILE A 20 8.28 20.93 -12.16
CA ILE A 20 6.90 20.85 -11.66
C ILE A 20 6.58 22.10 -10.83
N PRO A 21 5.64 22.96 -11.27
CA PRO A 21 5.22 24.12 -10.50
C PRO A 21 4.76 23.73 -9.10
N LYS A 22 5.15 24.55 -8.09
CA LYS A 22 4.84 24.33 -6.66
C LYS A 22 5.48 23.08 -6.05
N CYS A 23 6.42 22.41 -6.73
CA CYS A 23 7.25 21.40 -6.10
C CYS A 23 8.27 22.08 -5.18
N GLY A 24 8.29 21.72 -3.90
CA GLY A 24 9.25 22.27 -2.93
C GLY A 24 10.66 21.72 -3.12
N PHE A 25 11.66 22.41 -2.56
CA PHE A 25 13.06 22.00 -2.62
C PHE A 25 13.25 20.56 -2.08
N PRO A 26 14.10 19.72 -2.71
CA PRO A 26 14.36 18.36 -2.24
C PRO A 26 14.87 18.32 -0.80
N VAL A 27 14.32 17.41 0.01
CA VAL A 27 14.72 17.23 1.41
C VAL A 27 15.22 15.82 1.68
N PHE A 28 16.25 15.71 2.52
CA PHE A 28 16.77 14.40 2.94
C PHE A 28 15.71 13.55 3.65
N LYS A 29 15.72 12.24 3.38
CA LYS A 29 14.87 11.27 4.10
C LYS A 29 15.20 11.29 5.59
N LYS A 30 14.15 11.28 6.43
CA LYS A 30 14.27 11.26 7.90
C LYS A 30 13.71 9.96 8.44
N LYS A 31 14.45 9.30 9.35
CA LYS A 31 14.01 8.08 10.03
C LYS A 31 12.65 8.29 10.71
N GLY A 32 11.76 7.32 10.56
CA GLY A 32 10.38 7.36 11.07
C GLY A 32 9.41 8.13 10.16
N ARG A 33 9.86 8.65 9.02
CA ARG A 33 9.00 9.28 8.00
C ARG A 33 9.22 8.58 6.67
N LYS A 34 8.21 7.84 6.20
CA LYS A 34 8.26 7.08 4.93
C LYS A 34 9.51 6.20 4.84
N ASP A 35 9.73 5.39 5.88
CA ASP A 35 10.89 4.50 5.96
C ASP A 35 10.85 3.50 4.80
N SER A 36 11.75 3.65 3.84
CA SER A 36 11.92 2.74 2.72
C SER A 36 13.34 2.75 2.17
N PHE A 37 13.75 1.62 1.60
CA PHE A 37 15.04 1.47 0.93
C PHE A 37 14.96 0.47 -0.23
N TYR A 38 15.79 0.73 -1.24
CA TYR A 38 15.90 -0.08 -2.44
C TYR A 38 17.00 -1.13 -2.27
N LEU A 39 16.74 -2.35 -2.73
CA LEU A 39 17.70 -3.45 -2.82
C LEU A 39 17.70 -4.02 -4.24
N GLU A 40 18.90 -4.40 -4.68
CA GLU A 40 19.20 -5.03 -5.97
C GLU A 40 20.32 -6.05 -5.74
N GLY A 41 20.46 -7.02 -6.64
CA GLY A 41 21.46 -8.08 -6.54
C GLY A 41 20.82 -9.44 -6.26
N SER A 42 21.37 -10.20 -5.31
CA SER A 42 20.93 -11.56 -4.98
C SER A 42 19.53 -11.61 -4.35
N ILE A 43 18.51 -11.57 -5.20
CA ILE A 43 17.10 -11.73 -4.85
C ILE A 43 16.58 -13.00 -5.49
N LYS A 44 16.07 -13.92 -4.67
CA LYS A 44 15.50 -15.19 -5.12
C LYS A 44 14.21 -15.45 -4.36
N ILE A 45 13.13 -15.73 -5.07
CA ILE A 45 11.88 -16.23 -4.48
C ILE A 45 12.00 -17.74 -4.39
N PHE A 46 11.76 -18.30 -3.21
CA PHE A 46 11.64 -19.74 -3.02
C PHE A 46 10.17 -20.15 -3.05
N GLN A 47 9.91 -21.43 -3.30
CA GLN A 47 8.55 -21.96 -3.27
C GLN A 47 7.84 -21.62 -1.95
N GLY A 48 6.57 -21.21 -2.06
CA GLY A 48 5.77 -20.75 -0.93
C GLY A 48 5.93 -19.26 -0.67
N ASN A 49 6.37 -18.90 0.54
CA ASN A 49 6.38 -17.51 1.02
C ASN A 49 7.75 -17.01 1.49
N TYR A 50 8.84 -17.58 0.99
CA TYR A 50 10.19 -17.18 1.36
C TYR A 50 10.89 -16.42 0.23
N ILE A 51 11.65 -15.39 0.59
CA ILE A 51 12.45 -14.61 -0.35
C ILE A 51 13.83 -14.31 0.23
N GLN A 52 14.87 -14.56 -0.56
CA GLN A 52 16.23 -14.13 -0.26
C GLN A 52 16.39 -12.65 -0.61
N LEU A 53 16.95 -11.88 0.32
CA LEU A 53 17.25 -10.47 0.15
C LEU A 53 18.75 -10.20 0.35
N PRO A 54 19.35 -9.30 -0.46
CA PRO A 54 20.73 -8.90 -0.29
C PRO A 54 20.99 -8.37 1.13
N ARG A 55 22.04 -8.87 1.80
CA ARG A 55 22.49 -8.48 3.15
C ARG A 55 21.53 -8.78 4.31
N ILE A 56 20.25 -9.06 4.03
CA ILE A 56 19.23 -9.39 5.05
C ILE A 56 19.13 -10.91 5.22
N GLY A 57 19.34 -11.68 4.15
CA GLY A 57 19.18 -13.13 4.16
C GLY A 57 17.77 -13.54 3.73
N VAL A 58 17.37 -14.77 4.09
CA VAL A 58 16.07 -15.34 3.74
C VAL A 58 15.02 -14.87 4.73
N VAL A 59 13.91 -14.32 4.23
CA VAL A 59 12.80 -13.84 5.06
C VAL A 59 11.49 -14.48 4.63
N LYS A 60 10.63 -14.74 5.62
CA LYS A 60 9.27 -15.23 5.42
C LYS A 60 8.30 -14.06 5.20
N THR A 61 7.43 -14.20 4.22
CA THR A 61 6.36 -13.25 3.89
C THR A 61 5.01 -13.80 4.32
N TYR A 62 4.00 -12.93 4.42
CA TYR A 62 2.65 -13.33 4.81
C TYR A 62 1.91 -14.05 3.67
N CYS A 63 2.12 -13.61 2.43
CA CYS A 63 1.47 -14.18 1.24
C CYS A 63 2.40 -15.14 0.52
N ILE A 64 1.83 -16.05 -0.26
CA ILE A 64 2.58 -16.83 -1.25
C ILE A 64 3.11 -15.85 -2.31
N LEU A 65 4.36 -16.06 -2.74
CA LEU A 65 5.00 -15.24 -3.74
C LEU A 65 4.93 -15.92 -5.11
N PRO A 66 4.77 -15.14 -6.20
CA PRO A 66 4.85 -15.69 -7.54
C PRO A 66 6.26 -16.20 -7.82
N SER A 67 6.36 -17.34 -8.51
CA SER A 67 7.65 -17.94 -8.91
C SER A 67 8.20 -17.22 -10.14
N VAL A 68 8.70 -16.00 -9.95
CA VAL A 68 9.17 -15.11 -11.03
C VAL A 68 10.55 -14.55 -10.73
N PRO A 69 11.37 -14.26 -11.76
CA PRO A 69 12.64 -13.60 -11.56
C PRO A 69 12.43 -12.15 -11.08
N VAL A 70 13.11 -11.78 -10.00
CA VAL A 70 13.04 -10.42 -9.42
C VAL A 70 14.41 -9.78 -9.44
N LYS A 71 14.56 -8.69 -10.19
CA LYS A 71 15.83 -7.94 -10.28
C LYS A 71 16.07 -7.01 -9.09
N ASN A 72 15.01 -6.37 -8.61
CA ASN A 72 15.08 -5.42 -7.52
C ASN A 72 13.81 -5.45 -6.67
N VAL A 73 13.95 -5.01 -5.42
CA VAL A 73 12.84 -4.83 -4.48
C VAL A 73 12.97 -3.49 -3.80
N THR A 74 11.83 -2.93 -3.40
CA THR A 74 11.78 -1.86 -2.41
C THR A 74 11.22 -2.43 -1.12
N ILE A 75 11.98 -2.27 -0.04
CA ILE A 75 11.53 -2.58 1.32
C ILE A 75 10.96 -1.30 1.91
N SER A 76 9.74 -1.36 2.43
CA SER A 76 9.09 -0.20 3.06
C SER A 76 8.42 -0.57 4.38
N LYS A 77 8.23 0.41 5.26
CA LYS A 77 7.57 0.22 6.54
C LYS A 77 6.29 1.05 6.63
N LYS A 78 5.18 0.38 6.94
CA LYS A 78 3.89 1.03 7.25
C LYS A 78 3.48 0.65 8.67
N ALA A 79 3.46 1.66 9.55
CA ALA A 79 3.29 1.49 10.99
C ALA A 79 4.31 0.50 11.61
N ASP A 80 3.90 -0.73 11.88
CA ASP A 80 4.69 -1.79 12.49
C ASP A 80 5.02 -2.95 11.55
N SER A 81 4.55 -2.91 10.29
CA SER A 81 4.83 -3.96 9.31
C SER A 81 5.80 -3.50 8.24
N TRP A 82 6.65 -4.44 7.81
CA TRP A 82 7.52 -4.30 6.66
C TRP A 82 6.87 -4.93 5.43
N TYR A 83 7.08 -4.32 4.28
CA TYR A 83 6.54 -4.72 2.99
C TYR A 83 7.67 -4.83 1.99
N ILE A 84 7.55 -5.82 1.11
CA ILE A 84 8.44 -6.03 -0.03
C ILE A 84 7.59 -5.72 -1.27
N SER A 85 8.05 -4.79 -2.11
CA SER A 85 7.41 -4.51 -3.39
C SER A 85 8.42 -4.70 -4.51
N PHE A 86 8.05 -5.46 -5.53
CA PHE A 86 8.80 -5.67 -6.75
C PHE A 86 7.84 -5.68 -7.93
N LYS A 87 8.40 -5.58 -9.13
CA LYS A 87 7.66 -5.67 -10.38
C LYS A 87 8.15 -6.90 -11.13
N TYR A 88 7.23 -7.56 -11.83
CA TYR A 88 7.52 -8.66 -12.73
C TYR A 88 6.61 -8.53 -13.94
N ASN A 89 7.03 -9.09 -15.07
CA ASN A 89 6.20 -9.15 -16.25
C ASN A 89 5.19 -10.28 -16.05
N PHE A 90 3.93 -9.99 -16.32
CA PHE A 90 2.84 -10.95 -16.29
C PHE A 90 2.10 -10.83 -17.60
N GLU A 91 2.00 -11.94 -18.33
CA GLU A 91 1.14 -12.05 -19.49
C GLU A 91 -0.25 -12.42 -18.99
N SER A 92 -1.22 -11.53 -19.23
CA SER A 92 -2.61 -11.79 -18.91
C SER A 92 -3.29 -12.48 -20.08
N ASP A 93 -4.04 -13.55 -19.79
CA ASP A 93 -4.92 -14.14 -20.79
C ASP A 93 -5.98 -13.13 -21.22
N THR A 94 -6.16 -12.95 -22.53
CA THR A 94 -7.27 -12.19 -23.06
C THR A 94 -8.53 -12.99 -22.82
N THR A 95 -9.38 -12.51 -21.92
CA THR A 95 -10.70 -13.09 -21.69
C THR A 95 -11.70 -12.43 -22.62
N GLU A 96 -12.50 -13.23 -23.31
CA GLU A 96 -13.65 -12.71 -24.03
C GLU A 96 -14.60 -12.06 -23.03
N LYS A 97 -15.00 -10.82 -23.29
CA LYS A 97 -15.99 -10.11 -22.48
C LYS A 97 -17.37 -10.66 -22.77
N VAL A 98 -17.65 -11.85 -22.25
CA VAL A 98 -18.97 -12.47 -22.35
C VAL A 98 -19.82 -11.91 -21.21
N GLY A 99 -20.74 -11.00 -21.51
CA GLY A 99 -21.77 -10.58 -20.57
C GLY A 99 -22.40 -9.20 -20.75
N GLU A 100 -23.42 -8.95 -19.92
CA GLU A 100 -24.12 -7.68 -19.88
C GLU A 100 -23.21 -6.56 -19.33
N THR A 101 -23.34 -5.37 -19.91
CA THR A 101 -22.68 -4.18 -19.39
C THR A 101 -23.38 -3.73 -18.12
N ILE A 102 -22.63 -3.58 -17.02
CA ILE A 102 -23.14 -3.06 -15.75
C ILE A 102 -22.60 -1.65 -15.54
N GLY A 103 -23.50 -0.69 -15.37
CA GLY A 103 -23.14 0.64 -14.90
C GLY A 103 -22.85 0.59 -13.39
N VAL A 104 -21.70 1.11 -12.96
CA VAL A 104 -21.31 1.18 -11.55
C VAL A 104 -21.25 2.64 -11.12
N ASP A 105 -22.15 3.06 -10.24
CA ASP A 105 -22.14 4.39 -9.64
C ASP A 105 -21.44 4.35 -8.27
N LEU A 106 -20.45 5.22 -8.07
CA LEU A 106 -19.68 5.32 -6.83
C LEU A 106 -20.23 6.45 -5.97
N CYS A 107 -20.79 6.09 -4.83
CA CYS A 107 -21.48 7.01 -3.94
C CYS A 107 -20.70 7.28 -2.63
N ILE A 108 -21.14 8.29 -1.87
CA ILE A 108 -20.61 8.55 -0.52
C ILE A 108 -21.33 7.69 0.53
N ASN A 109 -22.65 7.52 0.37
CA ASN A 109 -23.49 6.80 1.34
C ASN A 109 -23.38 5.27 1.17
N THR A 110 -23.41 4.80 -0.07
CA THR A 110 -23.11 3.44 -0.51
C THR A 110 -21.73 3.43 -1.18
N LEU A 111 -20.98 2.33 -1.09
CA LEU A 111 -19.68 2.22 -1.77
C LEU A 111 -19.85 2.18 -3.29
N ALA A 112 -20.82 1.40 -3.76
CA ALA A 112 -21.19 1.31 -5.15
C ALA A 112 -22.67 0.90 -5.29
N THR A 113 -23.33 1.37 -6.34
CA THR A 113 -24.67 0.93 -6.76
C THR A 113 -24.59 0.57 -8.24
N CYS A 114 -25.07 -0.61 -8.58
CA CYS A 114 -24.99 -1.16 -9.93
C CYS A 114 -26.34 -1.07 -10.63
N SER A 115 -26.33 -0.97 -11.96
CA SER A 115 -27.54 -0.90 -12.79
C SER A 115 -28.43 -2.14 -12.69
N ASP A 116 -27.88 -3.27 -12.24
CA ASP A 116 -28.60 -4.52 -11.97
C ASP A 116 -29.27 -4.56 -10.57
N GLY A 117 -29.21 -3.47 -9.82
CA GLY A 117 -29.77 -3.36 -8.47
C GLY A 117 -28.82 -3.78 -7.34
N SER A 118 -27.63 -4.34 -7.65
CA SER A 118 -26.63 -4.70 -6.64
C SER A 118 -26.13 -3.47 -5.90
N LYS A 119 -26.02 -3.56 -4.57
CA LYS A 119 -25.57 -2.46 -3.70
C LYS A 119 -24.46 -2.90 -2.77
N PHE A 120 -23.39 -2.12 -2.73
CA PHE A 120 -22.25 -2.34 -1.85
C PHE A 120 -22.25 -1.29 -0.75
N ALA A 121 -22.25 -1.73 0.51
CA ALA A 121 -22.28 -0.82 1.65
C ALA A 121 -20.93 -0.10 1.82
N ASN A 122 -20.98 1.19 2.15
CA ASN A 122 -19.77 1.91 2.56
C ASN A 122 -19.42 1.52 4.00
N VAL A 123 -18.26 0.87 4.18
CA VAL A 123 -17.74 0.41 5.47
C VAL A 123 -17.55 1.52 6.51
N LYS A 124 -17.51 2.81 6.09
CA LYS A 124 -17.37 3.98 6.99
C LYS A 124 -16.25 3.82 8.04
N ALA A 125 -15.16 3.13 7.67
CA ALA A 125 -14.10 2.69 8.59
C ALA A 125 -13.48 3.82 9.42
N TYR A 126 -13.29 5.01 8.83
CA TYR A 126 -12.79 6.18 9.54
C TYR A 126 -13.75 6.64 10.64
N ARG A 127 -15.06 6.66 10.37
CA ARG A 127 -16.10 7.07 11.33
C ARG A 127 -16.10 6.15 12.55
N GLN A 128 -16.04 4.84 12.33
CA GLN A 128 -15.93 3.84 13.39
C GLN A 128 -14.65 4.01 14.22
N ALA A 129 -13.52 4.33 13.57
CA ALA A 129 -12.24 4.54 14.25
C ALA A 129 -12.06 5.94 14.87
N LYS A 130 -12.96 6.91 14.61
CA LYS A 130 -12.79 8.34 14.93
C LYS A 130 -12.45 8.56 16.41
N LYS A 131 -13.18 7.95 17.33
CA LYS A 131 -12.94 8.08 18.79
C LYS A 131 -11.53 7.63 19.18
N ARG A 132 -11.05 6.53 18.60
CA ARG A 132 -9.69 6.01 18.84
C ARG A 132 -8.62 6.91 18.21
N LEU A 133 -8.85 7.38 16.99
CA LEU A 133 -7.94 8.30 16.30
C LEU A 133 -7.75 9.60 17.09
N VAL A 134 -8.85 10.26 17.48
CA VAL A 134 -8.80 11.49 18.28
C VAL A 134 -8.03 11.28 19.58
N ARG A 135 -8.31 10.18 20.30
CA ARG A 135 -7.58 9.84 21.53
C ARG A 135 -6.08 9.71 21.31
N HIS A 136 -5.66 8.99 20.27
CA HIS A 136 -4.24 8.80 19.97
C HIS A 136 -3.58 10.07 19.43
N GLN A 137 -4.28 10.89 18.64
CA GLN A 137 -3.80 12.19 18.18
C GLN A 137 -3.56 13.15 19.36
N ARG A 138 -4.51 13.25 20.29
CA ARG A 138 -4.35 14.01 21.55
C ARG A 138 -3.16 13.50 22.35
N ALA A 139 -3.01 12.18 22.47
CA ALA A 139 -1.88 11.57 23.17
C ALA A 139 -0.53 11.86 22.49
N VAL A 140 -0.46 12.03 21.17
CA VAL A 140 0.77 12.43 20.47
C VAL A 140 1.06 13.92 20.68
N SER A 141 0.03 14.77 20.62
CA SER A 141 0.15 16.22 20.79
C SER A 141 0.63 16.61 22.19
N LYS A 142 0.12 15.94 23.24
CA LYS A 142 0.51 16.18 24.64
C LYS A 142 1.93 15.70 25.01
N LYS A 143 2.70 15.11 24.09
CA LYS A 143 4.02 14.54 24.39
C LYS A 143 5.11 15.40 23.75
N VAL A 144 6.20 15.60 24.50
CA VAL A 144 7.36 16.37 24.07
C VAL A 144 7.90 15.86 22.73
N ILE A 145 8.11 16.77 21.78
CA ILE A 145 8.66 16.48 20.45
C ILE A 145 10.03 15.81 20.60
N GLY A 146 10.31 14.79 19.79
CA GLY A 146 11.55 14.00 19.87
C GLY A 146 11.61 12.93 20.98
N SER A 147 10.82 13.05 22.04
CA SER A 147 10.88 12.10 23.19
C SER A 147 10.60 10.64 22.81
N LYS A 148 11.18 9.70 23.58
CA LYS A 148 10.89 8.25 23.46
C LYS A 148 9.39 7.97 23.60
N ASN A 149 8.72 8.67 24.52
CA ASN A 149 7.29 8.53 24.79
C ASN A 149 6.41 9.00 23.63
N ARG A 150 6.76 10.14 23.00
CA ARG A 150 6.05 10.59 21.79
C ARG A 150 6.21 9.59 20.65
N ARG A 151 7.42 9.03 20.45
CA ARG A 151 7.63 7.99 19.43
C ARG A 151 6.76 6.75 19.67
N LYS A 152 6.59 6.31 20.92
CA LYS A 152 5.66 5.22 21.28
C LYS A 152 4.20 5.60 20.95
N ALA A 153 3.78 6.83 21.25
CA ALA A 153 2.43 7.30 20.95
C ALA A 153 2.15 7.38 19.42
N VAL A 154 3.11 7.89 18.64
CA VAL A 154 3.02 7.97 17.18
C VAL A 154 2.87 6.57 16.57
N LYS A 155 3.61 5.57 17.07
CA LYS A 155 3.44 4.18 16.63
C LYS A 155 2.01 3.67 16.85
N LYS A 156 1.42 3.92 18.02
CA LYS A 156 0.02 3.54 18.30
C LYS A 156 -0.96 4.22 17.35
N LEU A 157 -0.79 5.53 17.11
CA LEU A 157 -1.59 6.28 16.15
C LEU A 157 -1.47 5.71 14.73
N ALA A 158 -0.25 5.41 14.28
CA ALA A 158 0.02 4.84 12.97
C ALA A 158 -0.67 3.48 12.75
N LYS A 159 -0.73 2.62 13.78
CA LYS A 159 -1.47 1.34 13.70
C LYS A 159 -2.97 1.55 13.45
N VAL A 160 -3.58 2.54 14.09
CA VAL A 160 -5.01 2.84 13.88
C VAL A 160 -5.26 3.37 12.47
N HIS A 161 -4.43 4.30 11.99
CA HIS A 161 -4.51 4.76 10.60
C HIS A 161 -4.30 3.62 9.60
N LYS A 162 -3.34 2.73 9.85
CA LYS A 162 -3.10 1.54 9.03
C LYS A 162 -4.35 0.67 8.97
N LYS A 163 -4.98 0.33 10.10
CA LYS A 163 -6.20 -0.49 10.14
C LYS A 163 -7.34 0.14 9.33
N VAL A 164 -7.55 1.46 9.44
CA VAL A 164 -8.56 2.17 8.63
C VAL A 164 -8.27 2.07 7.13
N ALA A 165 -7.00 2.28 6.74
CA ALA A 165 -6.60 2.16 5.33
C ALA A 165 -6.78 0.73 4.80
N ASP A 166 -6.42 -0.27 5.60
CA ASP A 166 -6.49 -1.68 5.21
C ASP A 166 -7.97 -2.14 5.06
N ILE A 167 -8.89 -1.69 5.94
CA ILE A 167 -10.34 -1.96 5.80
C ILE A 167 -10.90 -1.33 4.52
N ARG A 168 -10.47 -0.11 4.19
CA ARG A 168 -10.91 0.57 2.96
C ARG A 168 -10.40 -0.15 1.71
N ALA A 169 -9.14 -0.58 1.73
CA ALA A 169 -8.56 -1.35 0.63
C ALA A 169 -9.28 -2.69 0.45
N ASP A 170 -9.55 -3.43 1.53
CA ASP A 170 -10.31 -4.67 1.49
C ASP A 170 -11.70 -4.50 0.84
N ALA A 171 -12.44 -3.46 1.23
CA ALA A 171 -13.75 -3.17 0.65
C ALA A 171 -13.68 -2.87 -0.86
N LEU A 172 -12.66 -2.11 -1.30
CA LEU A 172 -12.44 -1.83 -2.72
C LEU A 172 -12.05 -3.10 -3.49
N HIS A 173 -11.15 -3.91 -2.94
CA HIS A 173 -10.70 -5.14 -3.59
C HIS A 173 -11.86 -6.12 -3.79
N LYS A 174 -12.71 -6.30 -2.77
CA LYS A 174 -13.90 -7.15 -2.87
C LYS A 174 -14.87 -6.67 -3.93
N LEU A 175 -15.12 -5.36 -3.99
CA LEU A 175 -15.95 -4.76 -5.04
C LEU A 175 -15.38 -5.01 -6.43
N THR A 176 -14.07 -4.77 -6.63
CA THR A 176 -13.43 -4.98 -7.94
C THR A 176 -13.40 -6.45 -8.33
N THR A 177 -13.14 -7.36 -7.38
CA THR A 177 -13.21 -8.80 -7.64
C THR A 177 -14.62 -9.22 -8.01
N TRP A 178 -15.64 -8.75 -7.30
CA TRP A 178 -17.02 -9.02 -7.68
C TRP A 178 -17.36 -8.52 -9.08
N ALA A 179 -16.95 -7.28 -9.41
CA ALA A 179 -17.20 -6.68 -10.72
C ALA A 179 -16.49 -7.42 -11.86
N SER A 180 -15.33 -8.03 -11.60
CA SER A 180 -14.57 -8.80 -12.59
C SER A 180 -15.06 -10.23 -12.79
N PHE A 181 -15.65 -10.87 -11.77
CA PHE A 181 -15.97 -12.31 -11.78
C PHE A 181 -17.46 -12.63 -11.64
N LYS A 182 -18.38 -11.69 -11.93
CA LYS A 182 -19.81 -11.95 -11.81
C LYS A 182 -20.19 -13.20 -12.64
N PRO A 183 -20.67 -14.29 -12.01
CA PRO A 183 -21.09 -15.48 -12.74
C PRO A 183 -22.33 -15.14 -13.57
N GLN A 184 -22.32 -15.54 -14.84
CA GLN A 184 -23.49 -15.49 -15.72
C GLN A 184 -24.59 -16.37 -15.13
N PRO A 185 -25.88 -15.95 -15.15
CA PRO A 185 -26.96 -16.90 -14.96
C PRO A 185 -26.83 -18.01 -16.03
N PRO A 186 -27.14 -19.29 -15.70
CA PRO A 186 -27.13 -20.35 -16.70
C PRO A 186 -28.06 -19.97 -17.86
N LYS A 187 -27.60 -20.20 -19.09
CA LYS A 187 -28.40 -20.04 -20.31
C LYS A 187 -29.62 -20.97 -20.28
#